data_AF-A0A496P3X6-F1
#
_entry.id   AF-A0A496P3X6-F1
#
_cell.length_a   1.000
_cell.length_b   1.000
_cell.length_c   1.000
_cell.angle_alpha   90.00
_cell.angle_beta   90.00
_cell.angle_gamma   90.00
#
_symmetry.space_group_name_H-M   'P 1'
#
loop_
_entity.id
_entity.type
_entity.pdbx_description
1 polymer ?
#
loop_
_entity_poly.entity_id
_entity_poly.type
_entity_poly.pdbx_seq_one_letter_code
_entity_poly.pdbx_strand_id
1 'polypeptide(L)'
;SVFCCDEDLQKFLDVTKTPYTGLLCKQNDAAFITCEYLSAFDGKIVLSCDNILHFSNQMLPEKIIIMANVSQIVSDLSGAMARIKRKSHIKKITSISGGKSNLDNPNKKYPKLFLLLLED
;
A
#
# COMPACT_ATOMS: atom_id res chain seq x y z
N SER A 1 -13.61 -1.76 -11.61
CA SER A 1 -12.92 -0.47 -11.42
C SER A 1 -11.82 -0.62 -10.38
N VAL A 2 -10.79 0.22 -10.48
CA VAL A 2 -9.65 0.27 -9.53
C VAL A 2 -10.01 1.12 -8.32
N PHE A 3 -9.72 0.65 -7.10
CA PHE A 3 -9.81 1.51 -5.92
C PHE A 3 -8.65 2.51 -5.91
N CYS A 4 -8.94 3.80 -5.77
CA CYS A 4 -7.93 4.86 -5.68
C CYS A 4 -8.49 6.05 -4.89
N CYS A 5 -7.90 6.36 -3.74
CA CYS A 5 -8.28 7.50 -2.90
C CYS A 5 -7.32 8.69 -2.98
N ASP A 6 -6.16 8.51 -3.61
CA ASP A 6 -5.13 9.54 -3.77
C ASP A 6 -5.39 10.35 -5.04
N GLU A 7 -5.46 11.68 -4.92
CA GLU A 7 -5.80 12.58 -6.03
C GLU A 7 -4.74 12.60 -7.13
N ASP A 8 -3.45 12.48 -6.79
CA ASP A 8 -2.39 12.47 -7.79
C ASP A 8 -2.39 11.15 -8.57
N LEU A 9 -2.62 10.04 -7.88
CA LEU A 9 -2.82 8.74 -8.55
C LEU A 9 -4.07 8.73 -9.44
N GLN A 10 -5.15 9.41 -9.03
CA GLN A 10 -6.34 9.58 -9.88
C GLN A 10 -6.00 10.28 -11.19
N LYS A 11 -5.17 11.35 -11.16
CA LYS A 11 -4.69 12.02 -12.39
C LYS A 11 -3.91 11.07 -13.30
N PHE A 12 -3.10 10.17 -12.74
CA PHE A 12 -2.44 9.12 -13.54
C PHE A 12 -3.46 8.17 -14.20
N LEU A 13 -4.49 7.76 -13.44
CA LEU A 13 -5.54 6.89 -13.97
C LEU A 13 -6.37 7.59 -15.06
N ASP A 14 -6.62 8.88 -14.93
CA ASP A 14 -7.30 9.69 -15.95
C ASP A 14 -6.55 9.70 -17.28
N VAL A 15 -5.22 9.88 -17.24
CA VAL A 15 -4.36 9.84 -18.44
C VAL A 15 -4.45 8.49 -19.13
N THR A 16 -4.45 7.40 -18.36
CA THR A 16 -4.59 6.04 -18.90
C THR A 16 -6.05 5.66 -19.25
N LYS A 17 -7.02 6.54 -18.97
CA LYS A 17 -8.47 6.30 -19.11
C LYS A 17 -8.95 5.08 -18.32
N THR A 18 -8.33 4.82 -17.16
CA THR A 18 -8.66 3.69 -16.30
C THR A 18 -9.78 4.08 -15.32
N PRO A 19 -10.90 3.36 -15.29
CA PRO A 19 -12.00 3.68 -14.37
C PRO A 19 -11.64 3.36 -12.92
N TYR A 20 -11.80 4.34 -12.04
CA TYR A 20 -11.51 4.22 -10.62
C TYR A 20 -12.71 4.55 -9.71
N THR A 21 -12.59 4.19 -8.44
CA THR A 21 -13.57 4.48 -7.38
C THR A 21 -12.88 4.78 -6.06
N GLY A 22 -13.43 5.71 -5.29
CA GLY A 22 -13.00 5.99 -3.91
C GLY A 22 -13.58 5.04 -2.86
N LEU A 23 -14.48 4.13 -3.26
CA LEU A 23 -15.07 3.14 -2.36
C LEU A 23 -14.27 1.83 -2.43
N LEU A 24 -13.59 1.48 -1.34
CA LEU A 24 -12.87 0.22 -1.24
C LEU A 24 -13.85 -0.95 -1.12
N CYS A 25 -13.73 -1.90 -2.02
CA CYS A 25 -14.48 -3.14 -2.02
C CYS A 25 -13.61 -4.32 -2.49
N LYS A 26 -13.86 -5.51 -1.94
CA LYS A 26 -13.18 -6.75 -2.38
C LYS A 26 -13.43 -7.09 -3.85
N GLN A 27 -14.51 -6.57 -4.45
CA GLN A 27 -14.80 -6.76 -5.87
C GLN A 27 -14.04 -5.80 -6.79
N ASN A 28 -13.27 -4.85 -6.25
CA ASN A 28 -12.40 -4.03 -7.08
C ASN A 28 -11.35 -4.91 -7.77
N ASP A 29 -11.01 -4.56 -9.01
CA ASP A 29 -10.04 -5.32 -9.80
C ASP A 29 -8.62 -5.22 -9.24
N ALA A 30 -8.32 -4.07 -8.65
CA ALA A 30 -7.07 -3.73 -7.97
C ALA A 30 -7.28 -2.55 -7.02
N ALA A 31 -6.34 -2.35 -6.10
CA ALA A 31 -6.16 -1.11 -5.35
C ALA A 31 -4.89 -0.43 -5.84
N PHE A 32 -4.97 0.85 -6.21
CA PHE A 32 -3.82 1.68 -6.54
C PHE A 32 -3.67 2.75 -5.47
N ILE A 33 -2.61 2.64 -4.68
CA ILE A 33 -2.41 3.43 -3.46
C ILE A 33 -0.95 3.85 -3.29
N THR A 34 -0.74 4.82 -2.43
CA THR A 34 0.57 5.23 -1.92
C THR A 34 0.91 4.52 -0.60
N CYS A 35 2.11 4.72 -0.06
CA CYS A 35 2.48 4.24 1.26
C CYS A 35 3.24 5.30 2.07
N GLU A 36 3.38 5.09 3.38
CA GLU A 36 4.23 5.94 4.22
C GLU A 36 5.71 5.56 4.10
N TYR A 37 6.01 4.26 4.26
CA TYR A 37 7.38 3.75 4.27
C TYR A 37 7.47 2.32 3.74
N LEU A 38 8.64 2.00 3.19
CA LEU A 38 9.05 0.65 2.80
C LEU A 38 10.13 0.16 3.76
N SER A 39 9.88 -0.93 4.47
CA SER A 39 10.84 -1.53 5.39
C SER A 39 11.67 -2.59 4.67
N ALA A 40 12.95 -2.28 4.45
CA ALA A 40 13.84 -3.11 3.65
C ALA A 40 14.18 -4.45 4.30
N PHE A 41 14.34 -4.48 5.63
CA PHE A 41 14.77 -5.67 6.35
C PHE A 41 13.76 -6.82 6.28
N ASP A 42 12.48 -6.50 6.41
CA ASP A 42 11.39 -7.49 6.48
C ASP A 42 10.45 -7.46 5.26
N GLY A 43 10.76 -6.64 4.25
CA GLY A 43 9.98 -6.53 3.02
C GLY A 43 8.54 -6.09 3.29
N LYS A 44 8.37 -5.18 4.25
CA LYS A 44 7.04 -4.68 4.66
C LYS A 44 6.74 -3.33 4.06
N ILE A 45 5.47 -3.13 3.76
CA ILE A 45 4.94 -1.84 3.34
C ILE A 45 4.13 -1.31 4.51
N VAL A 46 4.42 -0.08 4.90
CA VAL A 46 3.75 0.62 5.99
C VAL A 46 2.77 1.62 5.40
N LEU A 47 1.50 1.44 5.72
CA LEU A 47 0.39 2.29 5.30
C LEU A 47 -0.15 3.05 6.50
N SER A 48 -0.52 4.32 6.31
CA SER A 48 -1.31 5.09 7.25
C SER A 48 -2.81 4.93 6.95
N CYS A 49 -3.64 5.57 7.78
CA CYS A 49 -5.06 5.64 7.52
C CYS A 49 -5.39 6.44 6.26
N ASP A 50 -4.54 7.38 5.88
CA ASP A 50 -4.74 8.25 4.72
C ASP A 50 -4.53 7.47 3.42
N ASN A 51 -3.63 6.48 3.42
CA ASN A 51 -3.40 5.63 2.24
C ASN A 51 -4.54 4.66 1.93
N ILE A 52 -5.35 4.28 2.93
CA ILE A 52 -6.39 3.25 2.77
C ILE A 52 -7.72 3.61 3.46
N LEU A 53 -7.99 4.88 3.73
CA LEU A 53 -9.23 5.37 4.36
C LEU A 53 -9.67 4.58 5.62
N HIS A 54 -8.71 4.26 6.51
CA HIS A 54 -8.90 3.43 7.72
C HIS A 54 -9.34 1.97 7.51
N PHE A 55 -9.47 1.51 6.27
CA PHE A 55 -9.89 0.14 5.98
C PHE A 55 -8.87 -0.89 6.49
N SER A 56 -9.35 -2.10 6.80
CA SER A 56 -8.47 -3.19 7.18
C SER A 56 -7.80 -3.79 5.94
N ASN A 57 -6.58 -4.32 6.08
CA ASN A 57 -5.89 -5.07 5.01
C ASN A 57 -6.74 -6.20 4.41
N GLN A 58 -7.69 -6.74 5.18
CA GLN A 58 -8.57 -7.80 4.72
C GLN A 58 -9.60 -7.32 3.68
N MET A 59 -9.82 -6.01 3.55
CA MET A 59 -10.71 -5.41 2.56
C MET A 59 -10.01 -5.03 1.26
N LEU A 60 -8.67 -5.08 1.23
CA LEU A 60 -7.92 -4.83 0.01
C LEU A 60 -8.20 -5.96 -1.01
N PRO A 61 -8.33 -5.61 -2.31
CA PRO A 61 -8.55 -6.58 -3.38
C PRO A 61 -7.33 -7.48 -3.60
N GLU A 62 -7.50 -8.51 -4.44
CA GLU A 62 -6.45 -9.49 -4.72
C GLU A 62 -5.24 -8.88 -5.44
N LYS A 63 -5.36 -7.72 -6.08
CA LYS A 63 -4.24 -7.00 -6.71
C LYS A 63 -4.02 -5.67 -6.01
N ILE A 64 -2.82 -5.42 -5.55
CA ILE A 64 -2.43 -4.17 -4.89
C ILE A 64 -1.25 -3.60 -5.68
N ILE A 65 -1.40 -2.37 -6.14
CA ILE A 65 -0.39 -1.60 -6.84
C ILE A 65 0.00 -0.46 -5.91
N ILE A 66 1.27 -0.37 -5.58
CA ILE A 66 1.80 0.65 -4.68
C ILE A 66 2.78 1.53 -5.43
N MET A 67 2.51 2.83 -5.43
CA MET A 67 3.46 3.85 -5.88
C MET A 67 4.21 4.40 -4.67
N ALA A 68 5.53 4.36 -4.73
CA ALA A 68 6.40 4.80 -3.65
C ALA A 68 7.68 5.44 -4.20
N ASN A 69 8.33 6.25 -3.38
CA ASN A 69 9.62 6.86 -3.71
C ASN A 69 10.78 6.15 -2.99
N VAL A 70 11.99 6.28 -3.54
CA VAL A 70 13.22 5.75 -2.92
C VAL A 70 13.44 6.33 -1.52
N SER A 71 13.16 7.62 -1.31
CA SER A 71 13.30 8.29 0.00
C SER A 71 12.46 7.67 1.14
N GLN A 72 11.43 6.89 0.79
CA GLN A 72 10.53 6.24 1.74
C GLN A 72 11.08 4.90 2.26
N ILE A 73 12.22 4.44 1.75
CA ILE A 73 12.87 3.23 2.23
C ILE A 73 13.50 3.49 3.61
N VAL A 74 13.20 2.60 4.55
CA VAL A 74 13.78 2.57 5.90
C VAL A 74 14.36 1.19 6.17
N SER A 75 15.31 1.13 7.11
CA SER A 75 15.98 -0.12 7.47
C SER A 75 14.97 -1.15 8.00
N ASP A 76 14.12 -0.74 8.95
CA ASP A 76 13.18 -1.63 9.64
C ASP A 76 11.88 -0.90 10.04
N LEU A 77 10.92 -1.67 10.56
CA LEU A 77 9.66 -1.14 11.07
C LEU A 77 9.88 -0.13 12.20
N SER A 78 10.90 -0.31 13.06
CA SER A 78 11.23 0.62 14.14
C SER A 78 11.57 2.01 13.58
N GLY A 79 12.38 2.05 12.51
CA GLY A 79 12.71 3.26 11.76
C GLY A 79 11.48 3.93 11.16
N ALA A 80 10.56 3.15 10.56
CA ALA A 80 9.28 3.67 10.08
C ALA A 80 8.48 4.30 11.22
N MET A 81 8.32 3.58 12.33
CA MET A 81 7.58 4.04 13.51
C MET A 81 8.14 5.33 14.09
N ALA A 82 9.47 5.45 14.18
CA ALA A 82 10.13 6.65 14.67
C ALA A 82 9.83 7.86 13.79
N ARG A 83 9.78 7.69 12.46
CA ARG A 83 9.42 8.77 11.53
C ARG A 83 7.92 9.09 11.59
N ILE A 84 7.05 8.08 11.67
CA ILE A 84 5.59 8.24 11.80
C ILE A 84 5.23 9.00 13.07
N LYS A 85 5.86 8.70 14.21
CA LYS A 85 5.59 9.41 15.48
C LYS A 85 5.84 10.92 15.40
N ARG A 86 6.70 11.39 14.48
CA ARG A 86 6.90 12.82 14.23
C ARG A 86 5.75 13.45 13.43
N LYS A 87 5.01 12.64 12.66
CA LYS A 87 3.79 13.04 11.95
C LYS A 87 2.59 12.88 12.90
N SER A 88 2.27 13.93 13.66
CA SER A 88 1.27 13.91 14.74
C SER A 88 -0.15 13.48 14.34
N HIS A 89 -0.50 13.52 13.05
CA HIS A 89 -1.81 13.14 12.54
C HIS A 89 -1.98 11.62 12.32
N ILE A 90 -0.89 10.85 12.19
CA ILE A 90 -0.98 9.41 11.90
C ILE A 90 -1.21 8.62 13.19
N LYS A 91 -2.47 8.22 13.41
CA LYS A 91 -2.89 7.50 14.63
C LYS A 91 -2.90 5.98 14.49
N LYS A 92 -3.10 5.47 13.28
CA LYS A 92 -3.16 4.03 13.01
C LYS A 92 -2.42 3.73 11.74
N ILE A 93 -1.64 2.67 11.82
CA ILE A 93 -0.85 2.14 10.73
C ILE A 93 -1.31 0.73 10.43
N THR A 94 -1.09 0.34 9.18
CA THR A 94 -1.34 -1.00 8.71
C THR A 94 -0.10 -1.47 7.98
N SER A 95 0.36 -2.68 8.25
CA SER A 95 1.53 -3.24 7.57
C SER A 95 1.13 -4.40 6.68
N ILE A 96 1.55 -4.35 5.41
CA ILE A 96 1.43 -5.45 4.46
C ILE A 96 2.80 -6.12 4.38
N SER A 97 2.85 -7.44 4.60
CA SER A 97 4.09 -8.23 4.58
C SER A 97 3.97 -9.41 3.62
N GLY A 98 4.98 -9.64 2.80
CA GLY A 98 5.13 -10.83 1.96
C GLY A 98 6.03 -11.92 2.55
N GLY A 99 6.09 -12.03 3.89
CA GLY A 99 7.13 -12.81 4.57
C GLY A 99 7.20 -14.31 4.21
N LYS A 100 8.44 -14.83 4.14
CA LYS A 100 8.84 -16.22 3.80
C LYS A 100 7.97 -17.33 4.40
N SER A 101 7.46 -17.15 5.62
CA SER A 101 6.69 -18.17 6.35
C SER A 101 5.30 -18.48 5.77
N ASN A 102 4.78 -17.65 4.86
CA ASN A 102 3.49 -17.88 4.21
C ASN A 102 3.63 -18.35 2.75
N LEU A 103 4.79 -18.18 2.12
CA LEU A 103 4.98 -18.54 0.70
C LEU A 103 4.82 -20.04 0.41
N ASP A 104 4.97 -20.90 1.42
CA ASP A 104 4.93 -22.36 1.29
C ASP A 104 3.52 -22.97 1.37
N ASN A 105 2.45 -22.17 1.45
CA ASN A 105 1.08 -22.70 1.43
C ASN A 105 0.46 -22.60 0.03
N PRO A 106 0.50 -23.67 -0.80
CA PRO A 106 0.02 -23.64 -2.19
C PRO A 106 -1.48 -23.38 -2.33
N ASN A 107 -2.26 -23.56 -1.26
CA ASN A 107 -3.71 -23.33 -1.27
C ASN A 107 -4.12 -21.91 -0.85
N LYS A 108 -3.19 -21.09 -0.37
CA LYS A 108 -3.50 -19.73 0.10
C LYS A 108 -3.30 -18.74 -1.04
N LYS A 109 -4.40 -18.19 -1.56
CA LYS A 109 -4.36 -17.07 -2.52
C LYS A 109 -3.84 -15.83 -1.80
N TYR A 110 -2.58 -15.48 -2.06
CA TYR A 110 -2.00 -14.23 -1.61
C TYR A 110 -2.37 -13.10 -2.55
N PRO A 111 -2.62 -11.88 -2.03
CA PRO A 111 -2.77 -10.73 -2.90
C PRO A 111 -1.48 -10.53 -3.68
N LYS A 112 -1.61 -10.33 -5.00
CA LYS A 112 -0.52 -9.96 -5.89
C LYS A 112 -0.17 -8.50 -5.62
N LEU A 113 1.07 -8.26 -5.25
CA LEU A 113 1.57 -6.93 -4.96
C LEU A 113 2.53 -6.47 -6.06
N PHE A 114 2.27 -5.28 -6.59
CA PHE A 114 3.12 -4.59 -7.56
C PHE A 114 3.66 -3.32 -6.92
N LEU A 115 4.97 -3.12 -6.98
CA LEU A 115 5.63 -1.92 -6.45
C LEU A 115 6.20 -1.11 -7.61
N LEU A 116 5.75 0.13 -7.74
CA LEU A 116 6.28 1.14 -8.65
C LEU A 116 7.16 2.07 -7.81
N LEU A 117 8.47 1.90 -7.94
CA LEU A 117 9.44 2.71 -7.21
C LEU A 117 9.92 3.86 -8.11
N LEU A 118 9.71 5.08 -7.66
CA LEU A 118 10.11 6.31 -8.34
C LEU A 118 11.34 6.91 -7.66
N GLU A 119 12.24 7.45 -8.46
CA GLU A 119 13.39 8.22 -7.98
C GLU A 119 12.97 9.66 -7.69
N ASP A 120 13.40 10.18 -6.54
CA ASP A 120 13.13 11.53 -6.05
C ASP A 120 14.38 12.26 -5.56
#